data_AF-A0A1H1FPL8-F1
#
_entry.id   AF-A0A1H1FPL8-F1
#
_cell.length_a   1.000
_cell.length_b   1.000
_cell.length_c   1.000
_cell.angle_alpha   90.00
_cell.angle_beta   90.00
_cell.angle_gamma   90.00
#
_symmetry.space_group_name_H-M   'P 1'
#
loop_
_entity.id
_entity.type
_entity.pdbx_description
1 polymer ?
#
loop_
_entity_poly.entity_id
_entity_poly.type
_entity_poly.pdbx_seq_one_letter_code
_entity_poly.pdbx_strand_id
1 'polypeptide(L)' 'MERRLLNTIFGIAMVVVGLVQAALFAKQSQWVPTGLGIFYSLLGIVYLWTEVYTAD' A
#
# COMPACT_ATOMS: atom_id res chain seq x y z
N MET A 1 -18.72 12.84 -2.51
CA MET A 1 -18.36 11.58 -3.22
C MET A 1 -16.93 11.60 -3.77
N GLU A 2 -16.43 12.69 -4.36
CA GLU A 2 -15.08 12.74 -4.96
C GLU A 2 -13.92 12.50 -3.97
N ARG A 3 -14.00 13.03 -2.75
CA ARG A 3 -12.94 12.81 -1.72
C ARG A 3 -12.74 11.34 -1.36
N ARG A 4 -13.84 10.57 -1.22
CA ARG A 4 -13.76 9.14 -0.89
C ARG A 4 -13.10 8.36 -2.03
N LEU A 5 -13.47 8.67 -3.28
CA LEU A 5 -12.88 8.02 -4.46
C LEU A 5 -11.37 8.31 -4.57
N LEU A 6 -10.96 9.56 -4.35
CA LEU A 6 -9.55 9.95 -4.34
C LEU A 6 -8.76 9.21 -3.25
N ASN A 7 -9.27 9.19 -2.02
CA ASN A 7 -8.63 8.44 -0.92
C ASN A 7 -8.51 6.95 -1.25
N THR A 8 -9.54 6.34 -1.84
CA THR A 8 -9.47 4.95 -2.29
C THR A 8 -8.39 4.73 -3.33
N ILE A 9 -8.28 5.60 -4.34
CA ILE A 9 -7.25 5.48 -5.39
C ILE A 9 -5.85 5.61 -4.77
N PHE A 10 -5.64 6.58 -3.88
CA PHE A 10 -4.35 6.76 -3.19
C PHE A 10 -3.98 5.54 -2.36
N GLY A 11 -4.91 5.01 -1.57
CA GLY A 11 -4.68 3.82 -0.77
C GLY A 11 -4.35 2.60 -1.63
N ILE A 12 -5.10 2.36 -2.71
CA ILE A 12 -4.80 1.26 -3.65
C ILE A 12 -3.43 1.45 -4.29
N ALA A 13 -3.08 2.67 -4.71
CA ALA A 13 -1.77 2.96 -5.29
C ALA A 13 -0.63 2.64 -4.30
N MET A 14 -0.78 3.00 -3.02
CA MET A 14 0.20 2.66 -1.99
C MET A 14 0.39 1.15 -1.84
N VAL A 15 -0.72 0.39 -1.77
CA VAL A 15 -0.69 -1.07 -1.67
C VAL A 15 0.04 -1.69 -2.85
N VAL A 16 -0.32 -1.28 -4.07
CA VAL A 16 0.25 -1.80 -5.32
C VAL A 16 1.74 -1.47 -5.42
N VAL A 17 2.15 -0.24 -5.13
CA VAL A 17 3.57 0.15 -5.15
C VAL A 17 4.39 -0.67 -4.16
N GLY A 18 3.87 -0.86 -2.94
CA GLY A 18 4.54 -1.70 -1.93
C GLY A 18 4.67 -3.16 -2.36
N LEU A 19 3.63 -3.74 -2.94
CA LEU A 19 3.65 -5.11 -3.47
C LEU A 19 4.63 -5.27 -4.63
N VAL A 20 4.66 -4.32 -5.56
CA VAL A 20 5.59 -4.34 -6.69
C VAL A 20 7.03 -4.25 -6.20
N GLN A 21 7.31 -3.33 -5.27
CA GLN A 21 8.62 -3.24 -4.62
C GLN A 21 9.00 -4.57 -3.95
N ALA A 22 8.13 -5.10 -3.09
CA ALA A 22 8.37 -6.36 -2.40
C ALA A 22 8.65 -7.52 -3.37
N ALA A 23 7.85 -7.66 -4.43
CA ALA A 23 8.01 -8.72 -5.41
C ALA A 23 9.30 -8.60 -6.22
N LEU A 24 9.67 -7.38 -6.65
CA LEU A 24 10.90 -7.14 -7.41
C LEU A 24 12.15 -7.43 -6.57
N PHE A 25 12.16 -6.96 -5.32
CA PHE A 25 13.31 -7.09 -4.43
C PHE A 25 13.42 -8.47 -3.77
N ALA A 26 12.29 -9.18 -3.58
CA ALA A 26 12.30 -10.57 -3.15
C ALA A 26 12.99 -11.46 -4.18
N LYS A 27 12.73 -11.23 -5.47
CA LYS A 27 13.43 -11.95 -6.57
C LYS A 27 14.94 -11.70 -6.57
N GLN A 28 15.37 -10.54 -6.07
CA GLN A 28 16.79 -10.18 -5.96
C GLN A 28 17.42 -10.64 -4.63
N SER A 29 16.69 -11.36 -3.77
CA SER A 29 17.12 -11.75 -2.42
C SER A 29 17.54 -10.57 -1.53
N GLN A 30 17.00 -9.38 -1.79
CA GLN A 30 17.30 -8.17 -1.02
C GLN A 30 16.26 -7.98 0.07
N TRP A 31 16.55 -8.52 1.26
CA TRP A 31 15.61 -8.59 2.39
C TRP A 31 15.14 -7.22 2.90
N VAL A 32 16.03 -6.23 2.96
CA VAL A 32 15.70 -4.88 3.45
C VAL A 32 14.67 -4.18 2.56
N PRO A 33 14.90 -3.97 1.25
CA PRO A 33 13.90 -3.33 0.39
C PRO A 33 12.64 -4.17 0.21
N THR A 34 12.74 -5.50 0.33
CA THR A 34 11.56 -6.38 0.36
C THR A 34 10.69 -6.10 1.58
N GLY A 35 11.30 -6.05 2.77
CA GLY A 35 10.61 -5.72 4.02
C GLY A 35 9.97 -4.33 3.99
N LEU A 36 10.66 -3.34 3.42
CA LEU A 36 10.12 -2.00 3.22
C LEU A 36 8.91 -1.99 2.28
N GLY A 37 8.95 -2.76 1.18
CA GLY A 37 7.82 -2.89 0.27
C GLY A 37 6.59 -3.53 0.93
N ILE A 38 6.81 -4.59 1.72
CA ILE A 38 5.74 -5.22 2.51
C ILE A 38 5.16 -4.22 3.52
N PHE A 39 6.02 -3.53 4.28
CA PHE A 39 5.60 -2.53 5.25
C PHE A 39 4.80 -1.40 4.59
N TYR A 40 5.26 -0.89 3.45
CA TYR A 40 4.57 0.16 2.71
C TYR A 40 3.21 -0.32 2.18
N SER A 41 3.12 -1.57 1.73
CA SER A 41 1.85 -2.17 1.33
C SER A 41 0.86 -2.26 2.49
N LEU A 42 1.33 -2.67 3.67
CA LEU A 42 0.53 -2.69 4.90
C LEU A 42 0.05 -1.29 5.28
N LEU A 43 0.87 -0.25 5.15
CA LEU A 43 0.44 1.13 5.37
C LEU A 43 -0.67 1.55 4.41
N GLY A 44 -0.62 1.14 3.14
CA GLY A 44 -1.70 1.37 2.19
C GLY A 44 -3.01 0.68 2.60
N ILE A 45 -2.93 -0.55 3.14
CA ILE A 45 -4.10 -1.28 3.66
C ILE A 45 -4.68 -0.55 4.88
N VAL A 46 -3.84 -0.15 5.82
CA VAL A 46 -4.27 0.61 7.02
C VAL A 46 -4.91 1.94 6.61
N TYR A 47 -4.31 2.66 5.66
CA TYR A 47 -4.86 3.91 5.13
C TYR A 47 -6.24 3.72 4.49
N LEU A 48 -6.41 2.69 3.66
CA LEU A 48 -7.71 2.35 3.09
C LEU A 48 -8.73 2.04 4.20
N TRP A 49 -8.33 1.29 5.21
CA TRP A 49 -9.19 1.00 6.34
C TRP A 49 -9.62 2.29 7.05
N THR A 50 -8.69 3.15 7.47
CA THR A 50 -9.02 4.34 8.25
C THR A 50 -9.80 5.38 7.44
N GLU A 51 -9.36 5.68 6.22
CA GLU A 51 -9.88 6.81 5.42
C GLU A 51 -11.05 6.46 4.51
N VAL A 52 -11.22 5.18 4.16
CA VAL A 52 -12.29 4.76 3.24
C VAL A 52 -13.37 3.98 3.97
N TYR A 53 -12.99 3.03 4.82
CA TYR A 53 -13.93 2.09 5.45
C TYR A 53 -14.37 2.49 6.85
N THR A 54 -13.57 3.27 7.59
CA THR A 54 -13.88 3.69 8.98
C THR A 54 -14.36 5.14 9.06
N ALA A 55 -14.16 5.93 8.01
CA ALA A 55 -14.56 7.34 7.94
C ALA A 55 -16.08 7.55 7.68
N ASP A 56 -16.91 6.52 7.93
CA ASP A 56 -18.38 6.59 7.83
C ASP A 56 -19.02 7.15 9.12
#